data_AF-A0A1W9QQE2-F1
#
_entry.id   AF-A0A1W9QQE2-F1
#
_cell.length_a   1.000
_cell.length_b   1.000
_cell.length_c   1.000
_cell.angle_alpha   90.00
_cell.angle_beta   90.00
_cell.angle_gamma   90.00
#
_symmetry.space_group_name_H-M   'P 1'
#
loop_
_entity.id
_entity.type
_entity.pdbx_description
1 polymer ?
#
loop_
_entity_poly.entity_id
_entity_poly.type
_entity_poly.pdbx_seq_one_letter_code
_entity_poly.pdbx_strand_id
1 'polypeptide(L)' 'MNNTAKYWIDKLNLKKHPEGGYFREIYRSNEFINKKNLPDRYSSFRSFSTSIYFLLKSSEFSAFHSNLH' A
#
# COMPACT_ATOMS: atom_id res chain seq x y z
N MET A 1 -14.39 18.44 -13.68
CA MET A 1 -13.31 17.60 -13.12
C MET A 1 -13.37 16.24 -13.81
N ASN A 2 -12.24 15.73 -14.32
CA ASN A 2 -12.21 14.40 -14.93
C ASN A 2 -12.16 13.35 -13.82
N ASN A 3 -13.29 12.70 -13.57
CA ASN A 3 -13.46 11.77 -12.44
C ASN A 3 -13.29 10.30 -12.86
N THR A 4 -12.57 10.02 -13.95
CA THR A 4 -12.40 8.65 -14.43
C THR A 4 -11.28 7.95 -13.66
N ALA A 5 -11.40 6.63 -13.47
CA ALA A 5 -10.36 5.83 -12.86
C ALA A 5 -9.01 5.96 -13.60
N LYS A 6 -9.05 5.97 -14.94
CA LYS A 6 -7.87 6.15 -15.78
C LYS A 6 -7.13 7.46 -15.49
N TYR A 7 -7.86 8.56 -15.31
CA TYR A 7 -7.26 9.86 -14.98
C TYR A 7 -6.42 9.77 -13.70
N TRP A 8 -6.97 9.16 -12.63
CA TRP A 8 -6.26 9.05 -11.36
C TRP A 8 -5.11 8.03 -11.39
N ILE A 9 -5.27 6.93 -12.13
CA ILE A 9 -4.19 5.95 -12.35
C ILE A 9 -2.99 6.64 -13.00
N ASP A 10 -3.22 7.38 -14.08
CA ASP A 10 -2.14 8.04 -14.82
C ASP A 10 -1.56 9.22 -14.01
N LYS A 11 -2.42 10.05 -13.41
CA LYS A 11 -1.98 11.26 -12.67
C LYS A 11 -1.19 10.92 -11.40
N LEU A 12 -1.58 9.85 -10.70
CA LEU A 12 -0.92 9.40 -9.48
C LEU A 12 0.09 8.28 -9.76
N ASN A 13 0.37 7.94 -11.02
CA ASN A 13 1.29 6.89 -11.44
C ASN A 13 1.06 5.56 -10.69
N LEU A 14 -0.21 5.15 -10.56
CA LEU A 14 -0.57 3.93 -9.84
C LEU A 14 -0.23 2.69 -10.68
N LYS A 15 0.27 1.64 -10.02
CA LYS A 15 0.60 0.37 -10.66
C LYS A 15 -0.45 -0.67 -10.29
N LYS A 16 -0.72 -1.61 -11.20
CA LYS A 16 -1.67 -2.68 -10.94
C LYS A 16 -1.15 -3.59 -9.81
N HIS A 17 -1.99 -3.89 -8.83
CA HIS A 17 -1.65 -4.77 -7.71
C HIS A 17 -2.04 -6.23 -8.05
N PRO A 18 -1.22 -7.24 -7.69
CA PRO A 18 -1.54 -8.65 -7.96
C PRO A 18 -2.87 -9.11 -7.37
N GLU A 19 -3.26 -8.54 -6.23
CA GLU A 19 -4.50 -8.89 -5.50
C GLU A 19 -5.74 -8.11 -5.99
N GLY A 20 -5.58 -7.29 -7.05
CA GLY A 20 -6.64 -6.45 -7.60
C GLY A 20 -6.47 -4.96 -7.31
N GLY A 21 -7.01 -4.13 -8.20
CA GLY A 21 -6.89 -2.68 -8.11
C GLY A 21 -5.52 -2.13 -8.52
N TYR A 22 -5.28 -0.87 -8.18
CA TYR A 22 -4.05 -0.13 -8.45
C TYR A 22 -3.55 0.52 -7.18
N PHE A 23 -2.24 0.51 -6.97
CA PHE A 23 -1.62 1.08 -5.79
C PHE A 23 -0.30 1.78 -6.10
N ARG A 24 0.12 2.66 -5.19
CA ARG A 24 1.48 3.18 -5.14
C ARG A 24 1.82 3.60 -3.72
N GLU A 25 2.97 3.17 -3.20
CA GLU A 25 3.54 3.74 -1.97
C GLU A 25 4.04 5.16 -2.24
N ILE A 26 3.56 6.11 -1.44
CA ILE A 26 3.88 7.54 -1.58
C ILE A 26 4.79 8.05 -0.46
N TYR A 27 4.88 7.29 0.63
CA TYR A 27 5.68 7.67 1.78
C TYR A 27 6.10 6.43 2.56
N ARG A 28 7.34 6.48 3.03
CA ARG A 28 7.94 5.56 4.00
C ARG A 28 8.86 6.38 4.90
N SER A 29 8.66 6.26 6.21
CA SER A 29 9.56 6.90 7.18
C SER A 29 10.98 6.35 7.05
N ASN A 30 11.96 7.24 7.18
CA ASN A 30 13.38 6.89 7.18
C ASN A 30 13.83 6.29 8.53
N GLU A 31 13.01 6.47 9.57
CA GLU A 31 13.21 5.91 10.88
C GLU A 31 12.61 4.50 11.00
N PHE A 32 13.28 3.66 11.79
CA PHE A 32 12.92 2.26 11.98
C PHE A 32 12.91 1.88 13.45
N ILE A 33 11.93 1.05 13.83
CA ILE A 33 11.91 0.35 15.10
C ILE A 33 12.69 -0.94 14.92
N ASN A 34 13.79 -1.05 15.66
CA ASN A 34 14.65 -2.23 15.65
C ASN A 34 13.88 -3.48 16.12
N LYS A 35 14.17 -4.66 15.56
CA LYS A 35 13.43 -5.90 15.87
C LYS A 35 13.39 -6.23 17.37
N LYS A 36 14.48 -5.99 18.09
CA LYS A 36 14.56 -6.18 19.55
C LYS A 36 13.57 -5.34 20.38
N ASN A 37 13.07 -4.25 19.80
CA ASN A 37 12.10 -3.35 20.43
C ASN A 37 10.67 -3.59 19.93
N LEU A 38 10.46 -4.63 19.10
CA LEU A 38 9.16 -5.01 18.57
C LEU A 38 8.67 -6.31 19.22
N PRO A 39 7.35 -6.49 19.39
CA PRO A 39 6.77 -7.74 19.83
C PRO A 39 7.20 -8.95 18.97
N ASP A 40 7.15 -10.14 19.54
CA ASP A 40 7.65 -11.38 18.90
C ASP A 40 6.92 -11.73 17.60
N ARG A 41 5.67 -11.30 17.44
CA ARG A 41 4.91 -11.46 16.19
C ARG A 41 5.57 -10.85 14.96
N TYR A 42 6.53 -9.93 15.13
CA TYR A 42 7.23 -9.33 14.00
C TYR A 42 8.47 -10.12 13.61
N SER A 43 8.69 -10.42 12.34
CA SER A 43 9.89 -11.17 11.90
C SER A 43 11.15 -10.30 11.75
N SER A 44 11.01 -8.98 11.57
CA SER A 44 12.14 -8.07 11.33
C SER A 44 11.84 -6.63 11.79
N PHE A 45 12.79 -5.70 11.60
CA PHE A 45 12.59 -4.29 11.91
C PHE A 45 11.45 -3.68 11.07
N ARG A 46 10.82 -2.60 11.54
CA ARG A 46 9.69 -1.95 10.86
C ARG A 46 9.92 -0.45 10.73
N SER A 47 9.58 0.13 9.58
CA SER A 47 9.50 1.59 9.43
C SER A 47 8.45 2.15 10.39
N PHE A 48 8.61 3.39 10.85
CA PHE A 48 7.61 4.00 11.75
C PHE A 48 6.23 4.11 11.10
N SER A 49 6.18 4.41 9.80
CA SER A 49 4.95 4.45 9.02
C SER A 49 5.21 4.37 7.52
N THR A 50 4.17 3.95 6.81
CA THR A 50 4.07 3.96 5.35
C THR A 50 2.71 4.52 4.94
N SER A 51 2.60 5.11 3.75
CA SER A 51 1.30 5.47 3.17
C SER A 51 1.26 5.14 1.70
N ILE A 52 0.08 4.72 1.25
CA ILE A 52 -0.17 4.31 -0.13
C ILE A 52 -1.36 5.10 -0.67
N TYR A 53 -1.39 5.29 -1.99
CA TYR A 53 -2.65 5.42 -2.72
C TYR A 53 -3.14 4.05 -3.12
N PHE A 54 -4.44 3.84 -3.05
CA PHE A 54 -5.12 2.63 -3.52
C PHE A 54 -6.39 3.02 -4.27
N LEU A 55 -6.63 2.38 -5.43
CA LEU A 55 -7.78 2.63 -6.29
C LEU A 55 -8.35 1.31 -6.81
N LEU A 56 -9.66 1.15 -6.67
CA LEU A 56 -10.43 0.06 -7.25
C LEU A 56 -11.35 0.61 -8.34
N LYS A 57 -11.37 -0.06 -9.51
CA LYS A 57 -12.43 0.17 -10.50
C LYS A 57 -13.69 -0.58 -10.07
N SER A 58 -14.85 -0.14 -10.54
CA SER A 58 -16.15 -0.76 -10.21
C SER A 58 -16.24 -2.26 -10.52
N SER A 59 -15.49 -2.74 -11.50
CA SER A 59 -15.45 -4.16 -11.89
C SER A 59 -14.33 -4.96 -11.23
N GLU A 60 -13.50 -4.35 -10.37
CA GLU A 60 -12.36 -4.99 -9.72
C GLU A 60 -12.66 -5.19 -8.24
N PHE A 61 -12.19 -6.31 -7.71
CA PHE A 61 -12.32 -6.68 -6.30
C PHE A 61 -10.93 -6.71 -5.67
N SER A 62 -10.80 -6.23 -4.43
CA SER A 62 -9.61 -6.45 -3.62
C SER A 62 -9.78 -7.76 -2.87
N ALA A 63 -8.96 -8.76 -3.19
CA ALA A 63 -8.99 -10.03 -2.48
C ALA A 63 -8.74 -9.82 -0.98
N PHE A 64 -9.37 -10.66 -0.15
CA PHE A 64 -9.04 -10.72 1.28
C PHE A 64 -7.57 -11.13 1.44
N HIS A 65 -6.82 -10.34 2.19
CA HIS A 65 -5.43 -10.61 2.56
C HIS A 65 -5.20 -10.24 4.03
N SER A 66 -4.12 -10.76 4.59
CA SER A 66 -3.63 -10.38 5.91
C SER A 66 -2.25 -9.74 5.76
N ASN A 67 -1.95 -8.78 6.63
CA ASN A 67 -0.61 -8.22 6.70
C ASN A 67 0.29 -9.21 7.43
N LEU A 68 1.33 -9.69 6.77
CA LEU A 68 2.40 -10.45 7.43
C LEU A 68 3.08 -9.53 8.45
N HIS A 69 3.00 -9.91 9.72
CA HIS A 69 3.67 -9.20 10.81
C HIS A 69 5.11 -9.66 10.96
#